data_AF-A0AAJ6NPJ7-F1
#
_entry.id   AF-A0AAJ6NPJ7-F1
#
_cell.length_a   1.000
_cell.length_b   1.000
_cell.length_c   1.000
_cell.angle_alpha   90.00
_cell.angle_beta   90.00
_cell.angle_gamma   90.00
#
_symmetry.space_group_name_H-M   'P 1'
#
loop_
_entity.id
_entity.type
_entity.pdbx_description
1 polymer ?
#
loop_
_entity_poly.entity_id
_entity_poly.type
_entity_poly.pdbx_seq_one_letter_code
_entity_poly.pdbx_strand_id
1 'polypeptide(L)'
;MQSAHCALAVALKYASDDPDFAIARQYLETAIALSKEYHQTYWSIFWNTSTERTKRRIRTKCHQLAFDTYSNMIELADLVNKYADYQTSRSISPPKSWQEFLHNLECAFLWIEDEHSHQIYFKQLSLIS
;
A
#
# COMPACT_ATOMS: atom_id res chain seq x y z
N MET A 1 9.53 4.17 0.77
CA MET A 1 8.12 4.02 1.16
C MET A 1 7.53 5.20 1.94
N GLN A 2 8.28 6.26 2.27
CA GLN A 2 7.72 7.37 3.05
C GLN A 2 6.65 8.15 2.26
N SER A 3 6.90 8.43 0.99
CA SER A 3 5.96 9.12 0.12
C SER A 3 4.68 8.31 -0.05
N ALA A 4 4.81 7.01 -0.37
CA ALA A 4 3.69 6.07 -0.46
C ALA A 4 2.85 6.04 0.82
N HIS A 5 3.50 5.95 1.98
CA HIS A 5 2.81 5.98 3.28
C HIS A 5 1.99 7.27 3.45
N CYS A 6 2.56 8.43 3.13
CA CYS A 6 1.85 9.70 3.20
C CYS A 6 0.63 9.74 2.27
N ALA A 7 0.77 9.29 1.02
CA ALA A 7 -0.35 9.20 0.07
C ALA A 7 -1.47 8.28 0.60
N LEU A 8 -1.13 7.08 1.09
CA LEU A 8 -2.12 6.16 1.67
C LEU A 8 -2.85 6.78 2.87
N ALA A 9 -2.12 7.45 3.77
CA ALA A 9 -2.70 8.12 4.93
C ALA A 9 -3.63 9.29 4.55
N VAL A 10 -3.32 10.00 3.45
CA VAL A 10 -4.20 11.04 2.90
C VAL A 10 -5.41 10.42 2.22
N ALA A 11 -5.24 9.36 1.44
CA ALA A 11 -6.36 8.62 0.84
C ALA A 11 -7.38 8.18 1.89
N LEU A 12 -6.92 7.68 3.05
CA LEU A 12 -7.82 7.26 4.14
C LEU A 12 -8.73 8.39 4.64
N LYS A 13 -8.28 9.66 4.61
CA LYS A 13 -9.11 10.82 5.00
C LYS A 13 -10.28 11.07 4.06
N TYR A 14 -10.18 10.60 2.81
CA TYR A 14 -11.17 10.77 1.76
C TYR A 14 -11.97 9.49 1.47
N ALA A 15 -11.67 8.40 2.18
CA ALA A 15 -12.36 7.12 2.06
C ALA A 15 -13.85 7.24 2.38
N SER A 16 -14.70 6.49 1.66
CA SER A 16 -16.15 6.50 1.87
C SER A 16 -16.53 5.92 3.23
N ASP A 17 -17.39 6.60 3.98
CA ASP A 17 -17.96 6.13 5.26
C ASP A 17 -19.12 5.14 5.09
N ASP A 18 -19.44 4.81 3.84
CA ASP A 18 -20.44 3.79 3.50
C ASP A 18 -20.05 2.42 4.09
N PRO A 19 -20.97 1.72 4.78
CA PRO A 19 -20.72 0.37 5.29
C PRO A 19 -20.26 -0.62 4.20
N ASP A 20 -20.73 -0.45 2.97
CA ASP A 20 -20.33 -1.32 1.85
C ASP A 20 -18.85 -1.10 1.45
N PHE A 21 -18.23 -0.01 1.91
CA PHE A 21 -16.80 0.30 1.71
C PHE A 21 -15.90 -0.21 2.84
N ALA A 22 -16.45 -0.79 3.92
CA ALA A 22 -15.71 -1.14 5.12
C ALA A 22 -14.54 -2.11 4.87
N ILE A 23 -14.72 -3.09 3.99
CA ILE A 23 -13.67 -4.06 3.66
C ILE A 23 -12.53 -3.36 2.91
N ALA A 24 -12.83 -2.52 1.92
CA ALA A 24 -11.82 -1.72 1.22
C ALA A 24 -11.04 -0.86 2.22
N ARG A 25 -11.74 -0.19 3.15
CA ARG A 25 -11.09 0.60 4.21
C ARG A 25 -10.12 -0.23 5.05
N GLN A 26 -10.47 -1.46 5.41
CA GLN A 26 -9.58 -2.34 6.19
C GLN A 26 -8.28 -2.68 5.43
N TYR A 27 -8.36 -2.93 4.12
CA TYR A 27 -7.17 -3.15 3.29
C TYR A 27 -6.30 -1.90 3.20
N LEU A 28 -6.91 -0.72 3.07
CA LEU A 28 -6.18 0.56 3.11
C LEU A 28 -5.47 0.78 4.45
N GLU A 29 -6.16 0.58 5.56
CA GLU A 29 -5.57 0.68 6.90
C GLU A 29 -4.42 -0.31 7.11
N THR A 30 -4.56 -1.53 6.58
CA THR A 30 -3.52 -2.55 6.62
C THR A 30 -2.30 -2.14 5.79
N ALA A 31 -2.50 -1.61 4.57
CA ALA A 31 -1.42 -1.07 3.74
C ALA A 31 -0.68 0.10 4.44
N ILE A 32 -1.41 0.97 5.14
CA ILE A 32 -0.84 2.06 5.95
C ILE A 32 -0.01 1.50 7.11
N ALA A 33 -0.51 0.50 7.82
CA ALA A 33 0.20 -0.12 8.93
C ALA A 33 1.51 -0.79 8.48
N LEU A 34 1.46 -1.55 7.37
CA LEU A 34 2.62 -2.22 6.79
C LEU A 34 3.67 -1.22 6.28
N SER A 35 3.24 -0.14 5.62
CA SER A 35 4.16 0.91 5.15
C SER A 35 4.81 1.68 6.30
N LYS A 36 4.10 1.86 7.42
CA LYS A 36 4.67 2.39 8.66
C LYS A 36 5.70 1.44 9.29
N GLU A 37 5.38 0.16 9.38
CA GLU A 37 6.31 -0.86 9.89
C GLU A 37 7.58 -0.94 9.03
N TYR A 38 7.45 -0.81 7.71
CA TYR A 38 8.60 -0.73 6.81
C TYR A 38 9.53 0.40 7.23
N HIS A 39 8.99 1.61 7.42
CA HIS A 39 9.79 2.77 7.79
C HIS A 39 10.50 2.55 9.13
N GLN A 40 9.77 2.07 10.14
CA GLN A 40 10.34 1.76 11.45
C GLN A 40 11.44 0.69 11.36
N THR A 41 11.23 -0.35 10.55
CA THR A 41 12.20 -1.43 10.34
C THR A 41 13.46 -0.91 9.64
N TYR A 42 13.32 -0.11 8.60
CA TYR A 42 14.44 0.44 7.84
C TYR A 42 15.35 1.32 8.71
N TRP A 43 14.75 2.11 9.61
CA TRP A 43 15.47 3.00 10.53
C TRP A 43 15.83 2.37 11.88
N SER A 44 15.55 1.08 12.05
CA SER A 44 15.90 0.36 13.29
C SER A 44 17.39 0.06 13.45
N ILE A 45 18.20 0.32 12.42
CA ILE A 45 19.63 0.04 12.41
C ILE A 45 20.45 1.22 11.88
N PHE A 46 21.73 1.28 12.28
CA PHE A 46 22.72 2.16 11.68
C PHE A 46 23.36 1.48 10.47
N TRP A 47 22.97 1.90 9.26
CA TRP A 47 23.40 1.26 8.02
C TRP A 47 24.91 1.28 7.78
N ASN A 48 25.63 2.28 8.29
CA ASN A 48 27.07 2.41 8.08
C ASN A 48 27.90 1.51 9.02
N THR A 49 27.37 1.16 10.19
CA THR A 49 28.12 0.46 11.25
C THR A 49 27.61 -0.94 11.53
N SER A 50 26.38 -1.26 11.13
CA SER A 50 25.81 -2.59 11.31
C SER A 50 26.55 -3.65 10.49
N THR A 51 26.54 -4.90 10.95
CA THR A 51 27.12 -6.02 10.20
C THR A 51 26.31 -6.31 8.93
N GLU A 52 26.95 -6.87 7.91
CA GLU A 52 26.26 -7.26 6.66
C GLU A 52 25.14 -8.28 6.89
N ARG A 53 25.31 -9.20 7.86
CA ARG A 53 24.24 -10.13 8.27
C ARG A 53 22.99 -9.38 8.75
N THR A 54 23.17 -8.36 9.59
CA THR A 54 22.05 -7.54 10.09
C THR A 54 21.42 -6.75 8.96
N LYS A 55 22.22 -6.08 8.11
CA LYS A 55 21.71 -5.33 6.94
C LYS A 55 20.89 -6.22 6.01
N ARG A 56 21.39 -7.43 5.71
CA ARG A 56 20.68 -8.41 4.87
C ARG A 56 19.34 -8.79 5.48
N ARG A 57 19.29 -9.10 6.79
CA ARG A 57 18.05 -9.43 7.49
C ARG A 57 17.02 -8.28 7.41
N ILE A 58 17.47 -7.05 7.66
CA ILE A 58 16.60 -5.87 7.59
C ILE A 58 16.09 -5.64 6.16
N ARG A 59 16.96 -5.73 5.14
CA ARG A 59 16.53 -5.64 3.73
C ARG A 59 15.49 -6.68 3.37
N THR A 60 15.69 -7.95 3.73
CA THR A 60 14.71 -9.01 3.49
C THR A 60 13.36 -8.69 4.14
N LYS A 61 13.35 -8.21 5.39
CA LYS A 61 12.12 -7.80 6.08
C LYS A 61 11.46 -6.62 5.37
N CYS A 62 12.22 -5.59 4.99
CA CYS A 62 11.72 -4.46 4.22
C CYS A 62 11.12 -4.89 2.87
N HIS A 63 11.77 -5.80 2.14
CA HIS A 63 11.24 -6.33 0.88
C HIS A 63 9.90 -7.06 1.08
N GLN A 64 9.80 -7.88 2.13
CA GLN A 64 8.57 -8.55 2.49
C GLN A 64 7.45 -7.54 2.75
N LEU A 65 7.72 -6.52 3.58
CA LEU A 65 6.75 -5.48 3.91
C LEU A 65 6.31 -4.68 2.67
N ALA A 66 7.23 -4.31 1.78
CA ALA A 66 6.88 -3.61 0.55
C ALA A 66 5.96 -4.46 -0.36
N PHE A 67 6.26 -5.76 -0.50
CA PHE A 67 5.41 -6.68 -1.24
C PHE A 67 4.02 -6.85 -0.61
N ASP A 68 3.95 -7.00 0.72
CA ASP A 68 2.69 -7.18 1.43
C ASP A 68 1.84 -5.90 1.36
N THR A 69 2.46 -4.70 1.48
CA THR A 69 1.79 -3.42 1.25
C THR A 69 1.19 -3.36 -0.16
N TYR A 70 2.00 -3.66 -1.18
CA TYR A 70 1.54 -3.61 -2.57
C TYR A 70 0.41 -4.62 -2.83
N SER A 71 0.51 -5.84 -2.30
CA SER A 71 -0.53 -6.87 -2.44
C SER A 71 -1.86 -6.43 -1.83
N ASN A 72 -1.83 -5.79 -0.64
CA ASN A 72 -3.03 -5.22 -0.03
C ASN A 72 -3.61 -4.07 -0.87
N MET A 73 -2.76 -3.29 -1.56
CA MET A 73 -3.22 -2.22 -2.43
C MET A 73 -3.90 -2.76 -3.70
N ILE A 74 -3.44 -3.88 -4.27
CA ILE A 74 -4.14 -4.54 -5.39
C ILE A 74 -5.55 -4.96 -4.97
N GLU A 75 -5.67 -5.67 -3.85
CA GLU A 75 -6.97 -6.10 -3.32
C GLU A 75 -7.88 -4.90 -3.00
N LEU A 76 -7.31 -3.83 -2.44
CA LEU A 76 -8.01 -2.56 -2.24
C LEU A 76 -8.54 -1.99 -3.56
N ALA A 77 -7.72 -1.94 -4.62
CA ALA A 77 -8.13 -1.41 -5.91
C ALA A 77 -9.30 -2.22 -6.50
N ASP A 78 -9.25 -3.55 -6.42
CA ASP A 78 -10.33 -4.43 -6.86
C ASP A 78 -11.64 -4.17 -6.09
N LEU A 79 -11.55 -3.99 -4.77
CA LEU A 79 -12.72 -3.67 -3.94
C LEU A 79 -13.28 -2.28 -4.21
N VAL A 80 -12.41 -1.29 -4.41
CA VAL A 80 -12.78 0.09 -4.79
C VAL A 80 -13.51 0.11 -6.12
N ASN A 81 -13.02 -0.63 -7.12
CA ASN A 81 -13.67 -0.74 -8.42
C ASN A 81 -15.04 -1.42 -8.31
N LYS A 82 -15.13 -2.55 -7.60
CA LYS A 82 -16.42 -3.23 -7.34
C LYS A 82 -17.42 -2.33 -6.63
N TYR A 83 -16.96 -1.55 -5.66
CA TYR A 83 -17.79 -0.57 -4.96
C TYR A 83 -18.29 0.52 -5.93
N ALA A 84 -17.40 1.08 -6.76
CA ALA A 84 -17.76 2.10 -7.74
C ALA A 84 -18.78 1.57 -8.77
N ASP A 85 -18.59 0.35 -9.27
CA ASP A 85 -19.51 -0.32 -10.19
C ASP A 85 -20.89 -0.53 -9.55
N TYR A 86 -20.91 -0.99 -8.30
CA TYR A 86 -22.15 -1.19 -7.54
C TYR A 86 -22.91 0.13 -7.34
N GLN A 87 -22.23 1.21 -6.92
CA GLN A 87 -22.87 2.51 -6.76
C GLN A 87 -23.39 3.07 -8.09
N THR A 88 -22.60 2.92 -9.17
CA THR A 88 -22.99 3.33 -10.52
C THR A 88 -24.24 2.58 -11.00
N SER A 89 -24.32 1.27 -10.77
CA SER A 89 -25.49 0.46 -11.12
C SER A 89 -26.78 0.91 -10.42
N ARG A 90 -26.64 1.56 -9.25
CA ARG A 90 -27.74 2.12 -8.45
C ARG A 90 -28.00 3.59 -8.75
N SER A 91 -27.32 4.17 -9.75
CA SER A 91 -27.36 5.60 -10.08
C SER A 91 -27.01 6.51 -8.90
N ILE A 92 -26.19 6.01 -7.96
CA ILE A 92 -25.67 6.79 -6.83
C ILE A 92 -24.44 7.55 -7.33
N SER A 93 -24.46 8.87 -7.18
CA SER A 93 -23.33 9.71 -7.56
C SER A 93 -22.16 9.49 -6.60
N PRO A 94 -20.90 9.46 -7.10
CA PRO A 94 -19.74 9.32 -6.24
C PRO A 94 -19.62 10.50 -5.27
N PRO A 95 -19.06 10.28 -4.07
CA PRO A 95 -18.73 11.37 -3.15
C PRO A 95 -17.87 12.44 -3.82
N LYS A 96 -18.00 13.70 -3.40
CA LYS A 96 -17.13 14.78 -3.92
C LYS A 96 -15.64 14.49 -3.70
N SER A 97 -15.31 13.85 -2.59
CA SER A 97 -13.95 13.44 -2.22
C SER A 97 -13.41 12.21 -2.96
N TRP A 98 -14.21 11.59 -3.83
CA TRP A 98 -13.84 10.34 -4.49
C TRP A 98 -12.65 10.53 -5.44
N GLN A 99 -12.55 11.67 -6.10
CA GLN A 99 -11.43 11.97 -6.99
C GLN A 99 -10.13 12.13 -6.20
N GLU A 100 -10.16 12.83 -5.07
CA GLU A 100 -9.01 12.98 -4.18
C GLU A 100 -8.58 11.63 -3.58
N PHE A 101 -9.55 10.77 -3.22
CA PHE A 101 -9.29 9.41 -2.79
C PHE A 101 -8.53 8.61 -3.85
N LEU A 102 -9.06 8.55 -5.08
CA LEU A 102 -8.45 7.81 -6.18
C LEU A 102 -7.08 8.35 -6.56
N HIS A 103 -6.93 9.68 -6.63
CA HIS A 103 -5.65 10.31 -6.95
C HIS A 103 -4.56 9.95 -5.93
N ASN A 104 -4.86 9.99 -4.64
CA ASN A 104 -3.88 9.63 -3.61
C ASN A 104 -3.54 8.14 -3.64
N LEU A 105 -4.51 7.26 -3.97
CA LEU A 105 -4.21 5.85 -4.19
C LEU A 105 -3.28 5.63 -5.40
N GLU A 106 -3.54 6.30 -6.51
CA GLU A 106 -2.69 6.24 -7.70
C GLU A 106 -1.26 6.72 -7.40
N CYS A 107 -1.11 7.85 -6.70
CA CYS A 107 0.19 8.31 -6.23
C CYS A 107 0.90 7.28 -5.34
N ALA A 108 0.17 6.61 -4.44
CA ALA A 108 0.75 5.57 -3.61
C ALA A 108 1.26 4.39 -4.45
N PHE A 109 0.50 3.94 -5.46
CA PHE A 109 0.94 2.88 -6.38
C PHE A 109 2.22 3.27 -7.10
N LEU A 110 2.23 4.44 -7.75
CA LEU A 110 3.37 4.94 -8.50
C LEU A 110 4.64 5.01 -7.65
N TRP A 111 4.54 5.52 -6.41
CA TRP A 111 5.71 5.64 -5.54
C TRP A 111 6.21 4.29 -5.02
N ILE A 112 5.33 3.33 -4.76
CA ILE A 112 5.76 1.99 -4.36
C ILE A 112 6.43 1.27 -5.53
N GLU A 113 5.89 1.39 -6.74
CA GLU A 113 6.48 0.81 -7.94
C GLU A 113 7.85 1.44 -8.27
N ASP A 114 7.99 2.76 -8.17
CA ASP A 114 9.26 3.45 -8.40
C ASP A 114 10.34 3.02 -7.39
N GLU A 115 10.00 2.97 -6.10
CA GLU A 115 10.95 2.65 -5.04
C GLU A 115 11.26 1.14 -4.92
N HIS A 116 10.31 0.28 -5.29
CA HIS A 116 10.33 -1.16 -4.96
C HIS A 116 9.90 -2.11 -6.10
N SER A 117 9.91 -1.65 -7.36
CA SER A 117 9.56 -2.45 -8.56
C SER A 117 10.15 -3.87 -8.55
N HIS A 118 11.43 -3.99 -8.24
CA HIS A 118 12.09 -5.30 -8.19
C HIS A 118 11.49 -6.22 -7.14
N GLN A 119 11.19 -5.70 -5.94
CA GLN A 119 10.64 -6.49 -4.84
C GLN A 119 9.18 -6.89 -5.10
N ILE A 120 8.44 -6.04 -5.82
CA ILE A 120 7.03 -6.26 -6.15
C ILE A 120 6.89 -7.32 -7.24
N TYR A 121 7.63 -7.19 -8.34
CA TYR A 121 7.46 -8.05 -9.51
C TYR A 121 8.29 -9.34 -9.47
N PHE A 122 9.45 -9.38 -8.80
CA PHE A 122 10.34 -10.55 -8.84
C PHE A 122 10.16 -11.56 -7.70
N LYS A 123 9.30 -11.28 -6.71
CA LYS A 123 9.05 -12.26 -5.62
C LYS A 123 8.38 -13.54 -6.12
N GLN A 124 7.76 -13.51 -7.30
CA GLN A 124 7.26 -14.71 -7.99
C GLN A 124 8.38 -15.68 -8.40
N LEU A 125 9.65 -15.23 -8.51
CA LEU A 125 10.77 -16.08 -8.94
C LEU A 125 11.62 -16.64 -7.80
N SER A 126 11.55 -16.07 -6.59
CA SER A 126 12.33 -16.53 -5.42
C SER A 126 11.73 -17.71 -4.66
N LEU A 127 10.55 -18.22 -5.07
CA LEU A 127 9.93 -19.42 -4.50
C LEU A 127 10.43 -20.73 -5.16
N ILE A 128 11.32 -20.66 -6.16
CA ILE A 128 11.79 -21.82 -6.95
C ILE A 128 13.30 -22.11 -6.79
N SER A 129 14.04 -21.34 -5.98
CA SER A 129 15.49 -21.57 -5.77
C SER A 129 15.85 -22.04 -4.36
#